data_AF-A0A084JYG7-F1
#
_entry.id   AF-A0A084JYG7-F1
#
_cell.length_a   1.000
_cell.length_b   1.000
_cell.length_c   1.000
_cell.angle_alpha   90.00
_cell.angle_beta   90.00
_cell.angle_gamma   90.00
#
_symmetry.space_group_name_H-M   'P 1'
#
loop_
_entity.id
_entity.type
_entity.pdbx_description
1 polymer ?
#
loop_
_entity_poly.entity_id
_entity_poly.type
_entity_poly.pdbx_seq_one_letter_code
_entity_poly.pdbx_strand_id
1 'polypeptide(L)' 'MKEKFDIEYVIIGVIFLLIAIAIIYIDIKNDKVNEENNSSFKYYSVRGAIIFFILSLYLIFREVMKII' A
#
# COMPACT_ATOMS: atom_id res chain seq x y z
N MET A 1 9.63 27.86 -7.72
CA MET A 1 9.96 27.62 -6.29
C MET A 1 10.39 26.16 -6.19
N LYS A 2 11.56 25.85 -5.62
CA LYS A 2 11.92 24.46 -5.28
C LYS A 2 10.98 24.02 -4.14
N GLU A 3 10.20 22.97 -4.34
CA GLU A 3 9.45 22.35 -3.24
C GLU A 3 10.46 21.80 -2.23
N LYS A 4 10.30 22.16 -0.94
CA LYS A 4 11.15 21.64 0.13
C LYS A 4 10.76 20.20 0.43
N PHE A 5 11.74 19.35 0.71
CA PHE A 5 11.50 18.00 1.21
C PHE A 5 10.68 18.04 2.50
N ASP A 6 9.67 17.19 2.56
CA ASP A 6 8.78 17.08 3.71
C ASP A 6 8.67 15.61 4.17
N ILE A 7 9.22 15.38 5.36
CA ILE A 7 9.32 14.06 6.00
C ILE A 7 7.93 13.47 6.32
N GLU A 8 6.91 14.30 6.52
CA GLU A 8 5.56 13.86 6.87
C GLU A 8 4.95 13.01 5.74
N TYR A 9 5.13 13.42 4.48
CA TYR A 9 4.64 12.67 3.33
C TYR A 9 5.38 11.34 3.15
N VAL A 10 6.66 11.27 3.50
CA VAL A 10 7.40 9.99 3.51
C VAL A 10 6.83 9.05 4.56
N ILE A 11 6.56 9.56 5.77
CA ILE A 11 5.96 8.77 6.85
C ILE A 11 4.57 8.26 6.45
N ILE A 12 3.72 9.12 5.87
CA ILE A 12 2.38 8.73 5.37
C ILE A 12 2.52 7.66 4.27
N GLY A 13 3.47 7.81 3.36
CA GLY A 13 3.77 6.81 2.34
C GLY A 13 4.13 5.45 2.95
N VAL A 14 5.01 5.42 3.95
CA VAL A 14 5.38 4.19 4.67
C VAL A 14 4.17 3.56 5.38
N ILE A 15 3.28 4.36 5.98
CA ILE A 15 2.05 3.85 6.61
C ILE A 15 1.16 3.17 5.56
N PHE A 16 0.97 3.78 4.39
CA PHE A 16 0.20 3.16 3.29
C PHE A 16 0.85 1.89 2.77
N LEU A 17 2.18 1.82 2.70
CA LEU A 17 2.91 0.60 2.35
C LEU A 17 2.60 -0.53 3.34
N LEU A 18 2.65 -0.24 4.64
CA LEU A 18 2.38 -1.23 5.70
C LEU A 18 0.95 -1.74 5.64
N ILE A 19 -0.02 -0.87 5.36
CA ILE A 19 -1.43 -1.26 5.17
C ILE A 19 -1.57 -2.19 3.95
N ALA A 20 -0.94 -1.86 2.82
CA ALA A 20 -0.96 -2.71 1.63
C ALA A 20 -0.40 -4.11 1.93
N ILE A 21 0.76 -4.18 2.61
CA ILE A 21 1.38 -5.45 3.02
C ILE A 21 0.48 -6.23 3.98
N ALA A 22 -0.13 -5.56 4.96
CA ALA A 22 -1.02 -6.21 5.92
C ALA A 22 -2.25 -6.82 5.23
N ILE A 23 -2.87 -6.11 4.28
CA ILE A 23 -4.01 -6.63 3.50
C ILE A 23 -3.58 -7.87 2.70
N ILE A 24 -2.44 -7.81 2.01
CA ILE A 24 -1.90 -8.95 1.24
C ILE A 24 -1.61 -10.14 2.17
N TYR A 25 -1.02 -9.89 3.34
CA TYR A 25 -0.71 -10.93 4.31
C TYR A 25 -1.97 -11.62 4.85
N ILE A 26 -3.02 -10.85 5.16
CA ILE A 26 -4.32 -11.38 5.59
C ILE A 26 -4.96 -12.19 4.47
N ASP A 27 -4.90 -11.71 3.22
CA ASP A 27 -5.45 -12.41 2.06
C ASP A 27 -4.77 -13.77 1.87
N ILE A 28 -3.43 -13.82 1.87
CA ILE A 28 -2.64 -15.06 1.76
C ILE A 28 -2.95 -16.03 2.92
N LYS A 29 -3.08 -15.51 4.15
CA LYS A 29 -3.38 -16.34 5.32
C LYS A 29 -4.79 -16.93 5.26
N ASN A 30 -5.77 -16.15 4.80
CA ASN A 30 -7.15 -16.62 4.62
C ASN A 30 -7.26 -17.63 3.47
N ASP A 31 -6.47 -17.47 2.40
CA ASP A 31 -6.40 -18.40 1.27
C ASP A 31 -5.99 -19.81 1.71
N LYS A 32 -5.08 -19.92 2.68
CA LYS A 32 -4.64 -21.21 3.25
C LYS A 32 -5.66 -21.86 4.19
N VAL A 33 -6.68 -21.12 4.63
CA VAL A 33 -7.65 -21.59 5.65
C VAL A 33 -9.00 -21.92 5.02
N ASN A 34 -9.39 -21.26 3.93
CA ASN A 34 -10.72 -21.35 3.33
C ASN A 34 -10.63 -21.70 1.84
N GLU A 35 -10.38 -22.97 1.51
CA GLU A 35 -10.31 -23.43 0.11
C GLU A 35 -11.66 -23.45 -0.63
N GLU A 36 -12.82 -23.17 0.00
CA GLU A 36 -14.12 -23.46 -0.67
C GLU A 36 -15.14 -22.34 -0.89
N ASN A 37 -15.08 -21.12 -0.33
CA ASN A 37 -16.31 -20.27 -0.41
C ASN A 37 -16.21 -18.72 -0.50
N ASN A 38 -15.10 -18.10 -0.92
CA ASN A 38 -15.09 -16.62 -0.92
C ASN A 38 -14.29 -15.90 -2.02
N SER A 39 -14.52 -16.26 -3.27
CA SER A 39 -13.89 -15.63 -4.45
C SER A 39 -14.15 -14.11 -4.56
N SER A 40 -15.31 -13.61 -4.11
CA SER A 40 -15.63 -12.17 -4.19
C SER A 40 -14.84 -11.33 -3.19
N PHE A 41 -14.68 -11.75 -1.93
CA PHE A 41 -13.95 -10.97 -0.91
C PHE A 41 -12.46 -10.81 -1.24
N LYS A 42 -11.86 -11.83 -1.85
CA LYS A 42 -10.48 -11.84 -2.33
C LYS A 42 -10.21 -10.76 -3.38
N TYR A 43 -11.10 -10.63 -4.37
CA TYR A 43 -10.93 -9.65 -5.45
C TYR A 43 -10.99 -8.19 -4.97
N TYR A 44 -11.81 -7.87 -3.96
CA TYR A 44 -11.88 -6.52 -3.42
C TYR A 44 -10.70 -6.19 -2.49
N SER A 45 -10.21 -7.16 -1.72
CA SER A 45 -9.08 -6.97 -0.80
C SER A 45 -7.77 -6.70 -1.56
N VAL A 46 -7.49 -7.47 -2.61
CA VAL A 46 -6.28 -7.28 -3.44
C VAL A 46 -6.31 -5.95 -4.20
N ARG A 47 -7.48 -5.55 -4.74
CA ARG A 47 -7.65 -4.24 -5.40
C ARG A 47 -7.42 -3.07 -4.43
N GLY A 48 -7.88 -3.19 -3.19
CA GLY A 48 -7.62 -2.21 -2.14
C GLY A 48 -6.13 -2.07 -1.84
N ALA A 49 -5.42 -3.19 -1.68
CA ALA A 49 -3.98 -3.19 -1.42
C ALA A 49 -3.17 -2.51 -2.53
N ILE A 50 -3.54 -2.72 -3.81
CA ILE A 50 -2.88 -2.10 -4.96
C ILE A 50 -2.99 -0.57 -4.92
N ILE A 51 -4.15 -0.03 -4.52
CA ILE A 51 -4.35 1.42 -4.40
C ILE A 51 -3.43 2.00 -3.33
N PHE A 52 -3.37 1.39 -2.15
CA PHE A 52 -2.46 1.81 -1.08
C PHE A 52 -0.99 1.71 -1.49
N PHE A 53 -0.63 0.67 -2.25
CA PHE A 53 0.72 0.50 -2.75
C PHE A 53 1.12 1.59 -3.74
N ILE A 54 0.25 1.94 -4.69
CA ILE A 54 0.50 3.02 -5.66
C ILE A 54 0.58 4.38 -4.95
N LEU A 55 -0.32 4.66 -4.00
CA LEU A 55 -0.27 5.91 -3.21
C LEU A 55 1.01 6.03 -2.40
N SER A 56 1.44 4.94 -1.76
CA SER A 56 2.70 4.88 -1.03
C SER A 56 3.88 5.24 -1.92
N LEU A 57 3.99 4.57 -3.08
CA LEU A 57 5.08 4.82 -4.03
C LEU A 57 5.07 6.27 -4.54
N TYR A 58 3.89 6.80 -4.85
CA TYR A 58 3.76 8.19 -5.31
C TYR A 58 4.27 9.19 -4.26
N LEU A 59 3.87 9.04 -2.99
CA LEU A 59 4.29 9.93 -1.91
C LEU A 59 5.79 9.84 -1.65
N ILE A 60 6.33 8.64 -1.53
CA ILE A 60 7.75 8.43 -1.27
C ILE A 60 8.59 8.93 -2.45
N PHE A 61 8.22 8.57 -3.68
CA PHE A 61 8.96 8.98 -4.88
C PHE A 61 8.94 10.49 -5.06
N ARG A 62 7.78 11.14 -4.85
CA ARG A 62 7.66 12.60 -4.93
C ARG A 62 8.63 13.29 -3.98
N GLU A 63 8.70 12.84 -2.72
CA GLU A 63 9.61 13.47 -1.75
C GLU A 63 11.08 13.15 -2.03
N VAL A 64 11.42 11.94 -2.46
CA VAL A 64 12.78 11.58 -2.86
C VAL A 64 13.27 12.44 -4.04
N MET A 65 12.41 12.68 -5.03
CA MET A 65 12.73 13.54 -6.18
C MET A 65 12.96 15.01 -5.82
N LYS A 66 12.54 15.47 -4.63
CA LYS A 66 12.87 16.83 -4.15
C LYS A 66 14.26 16.93 -3.53
N ILE A 67 14.86 15.79 -3.15
CA ILE A 67 16.21 15.72 -2.59
C ILE A 67 17.26 15.67 -3.70
N ILE A 68 16.96 14.95 -4.79
CA ILE A 68 17.81 14.82 -6.00
C ILE A 68 17.84 16.14 -6.77
#